data_AF-A0A2T4DPK3-F1
#
_entry.id   AF-A0A2T4DPK3-F1
#
_cell.length_a   1.000
_cell.length_b   1.000
_cell.length_c   1.000
_cell.angle_alpha   90.00
_cell.angle_beta   90.00
_cell.angle_gamma   90.00
#
_symmetry.space_group_name_H-M   'P 1'
#
loop_
_entity.id
_entity.type
_entity.pdbx_description
1 polymer ?
#
loop_
_entity_poly.entity_id
_entity_poly.type
_entity_poly.pdbx_seq_one_letter_code
_entity_poly.pdbx_strand_id
1 'polypeptide(L)'
;MIRSFSLILILFILVSCKNNRKTTLDGHSAIIKHDRYYSRKYETYIPNKEDINRGLSLFKNSIIESDYFFKDSPDILDSVYKQYFGYFEEQDKILLINCLCELWDFPEAKNEFNSKLVIPDDGGICYFRAYINLDKNTVNLIVNGE
;
A
#
# COMPACT_ATOMS: atom_id res chain seq x y z
N MET A 1 -59.07 -21.68 5.31
CA MET A 1 -57.94 -21.67 6.27
C MET A 1 -56.63 -21.79 5.48
N ILE A 2 -56.15 -20.69 4.90
CA ILE A 2 -54.84 -20.66 4.19
C ILE A 2 -54.17 -19.39 4.67
N ARG A 3 -53.37 -19.51 5.73
CA ARG A 3 -52.60 -18.43 6.31
C ARG A 3 -51.12 -18.71 6.05
N SER A 4 -50.45 -17.70 5.50
CA SER A 4 -49.07 -17.38 5.83
C SER A 4 -47.98 -18.36 5.40
N PHE A 5 -47.66 -18.40 4.10
CA PHE A 5 -46.40 -19.02 3.63
C PHE A 5 -45.56 -18.15 2.69
N SER A 6 -45.86 -16.85 2.55
CA SER A 6 -45.23 -16.00 1.51
C SER A 6 -44.24 -14.95 2.03
N LEU A 7 -43.82 -14.98 3.30
CA LEU A 7 -43.04 -13.89 3.90
C LEU A 7 -41.57 -14.21 4.25
N ILE A 8 -41.08 -15.43 3.95
CA ILE A 8 -39.69 -15.83 4.30
C ILE A 8 -38.70 -15.66 3.13
N LEU A 9 -39.18 -15.51 1.89
CA LEU A 9 -38.30 -15.52 0.70
C LEU A 9 -37.68 -14.16 0.33
N ILE A 10 -38.11 -13.05 0.94
CA ILE A 10 -37.64 -11.69 0.59
C ILE A 10 -36.44 -11.24 1.44
N LEU A 11 -36.09 -11.97 2.52
CA LEU A 11 -35.00 -11.56 3.42
C LEU A 11 -33.59 -11.96 2.96
N PHE A 12 -33.45 -12.80 1.93
CA PHE A 12 -32.14 -13.29 1.46
C PHE A 12 -31.51 -12.47 0.33
N ILE A 13 -32.16 -11.41 -0.16
CA ILE A 13 -31.67 -10.65 -1.34
C ILE A 13 -30.85 -9.39 -0.95
N LEU A 14 -30.82 -8.98 0.32
CA LEU A 14 -30.12 -7.76 0.73
C LEU A 14 -28.68 -7.96 1.24
N VAL A 15 -28.16 -9.19 1.29
CA VAL A 15 -26.75 -9.46 1.60
C VAL A 15 -25.94 -9.68 0.32
N SER A 16 -26.25 -8.94 -0.74
CA SER A 16 -25.29 -8.70 -1.83
C SER A 16 -24.59 -7.39 -1.55
N CYS A 17 -23.73 -7.38 -0.52
CA CYS A 17 -22.72 -6.35 -0.36
C CYS A 17 -21.78 -6.46 -1.55
N LYS A 18 -22.10 -5.69 -2.59
CA LYS A 18 -21.29 -5.55 -3.80
C LYS A 18 -19.94 -4.97 -3.37
N ASN A 19 -18.99 -5.88 -3.30
CA ASN A 19 -17.64 -5.77 -2.80
C ASN A 19 -16.97 -4.43 -3.17
N ASN A 20 -16.41 -3.78 -2.16
CA ASN A 20 -15.82 -2.44 -2.18
C ASN A 20 -14.76 -2.28 -3.28
N ARG A 21 -15.13 -1.63 -4.40
CA ARG A 21 -14.17 -1.06 -5.34
C ARG A 21 -13.91 0.40 -4.97
N LYS A 22 -13.04 0.65 -3.99
CA LYS A 22 -12.09 1.78 -3.97
C LYS A 22 -10.93 1.42 -3.03
N THR A 23 -9.85 0.87 -3.58
CA THR A 23 -8.55 0.72 -2.90
C THR A 23 -7.71 1.98 -3.11
N THR A 24 -8.29 3.14 -2.76
CA THR A 24 -7.54 4.39 -2.68
C THR A 24 -7.84 5.03 -1.33
N LEU A 25 -6.82 5.19 -0.49
CA LEU A 25 -6.93 5.89 0.80
C LEU A 25 -7.14 7.39 0.57
N ASP A 26 -6.53 7.90 -0.48
CA ASP A 26 -6.69 9.21 -1.11
C ASP A 26 -6.28 9.05 -2.59
N GLY A 27 -6.46 10.07 -3.43
CA GLY A 27 -6.09 10.00 -4.85
C GLY A 27 -4.60 9.71 -5.13
N HIS A 28 -3.76 9.70 -4.09
CA HIS A 28 -2.31 9.48 -4.16
C HIS A 28 -1.88 8.19 -3.45
N SER A 29 -2.78 7.39 -2.88
CA SER A 29 -2.42 6.24 -2.06
C SER A 29 -3.16 4.98 -2.50
N ALA A 30 -2.43 3.90 -2.73
CA ALA A 30 -2.97 2.61 -3.13
C ALA A 30 -2.57 1.49 -2.15
N ILE A 31 -3.48 0.56 -1.89
CA ILE A 31 -3.15 -0.71 -1.22
C ILE A 31 -3.06 -1.80 -2.29
N ILE A 32 -1.87 -2.35 -2.46
CA ILE A 32 -1.59 -3.41 -3.42
C ILE A 32 -1.95 -4.74 -2.76
N LYS A 33 -2.94 -5.42 -3.33
CA LYS A 33 -3.43 -6.69 -2.77
C LYS A 33 -2.61 -7.90 -3.20
N HIS A 34 -1.95 -7.79 -4.35
CA HIS A 34 -1.23 -8.88 -4.95
C HIS A 34 -0.13 -8.30 -5.84
N ASP A 35 1.08 -8.80 -5.66
CA ASP A 35 2.19 -8.55 -6.56
C ASP A 35 2.80 -9.88 -6.98
N ARG A 36 2.99 -10.12 -8.28
CA ARG A 36 3.38 -11.45 -8.77
C ARG A 36 4.75 -11.88 -8.24
N TYR A 37 5.69 -10.95 -8.06
CA TYR A 37 7.02 -11.26 -7.58
C TYR A 37 6.97 -11.63 -6.09
N TYR A 38 6.39 -10.76 -5.27
CA TYR A 38 6.34 -11.00 -3.82
C TYR A 38 5.41 -12.15 -3.44
N SER A 39 4.24 -12.26 -4.07
CA SER A 39 3.27 -13.34 -3.77
C SER A 39 3.76 -14.74 -4.12
N ARG A 40 4.84 -14.88 -4.91
CA ARG A 40 5.49 -16.18 -5.17
C ARG A 40 6.50 -16.57 -4.08
N LYS A 41 7.07 -15.58 -3.40
CA LYS A 41 8.15 -15.76 -2.43
C LYS A 41 7.64 -15.70 -0.98
N TYR A 42 6.58 -14.94 -0.73
CA TYR A 42 6.10 -14.62 0.60
C TYR A 42 4.59 -14.80 0.72
N GLU A 43 4.15 -15.08 1.94
CA GLU A 43 2.73 -15.00 2.30
C GLU A 43 2.33 -13.51 2.39
N THR A 44 1.27 -13.12 1.68
CA THR A 44 0.84 -11.71 1.62
C THR A 44 -0.37 -11.45 2.50
N TYR A 45 -0.47 -10.25 3.05
CA TYR A 45 -1.66 -9.77 3.76
C TYR A 45 -2.05 -8.37 3.29
N ILE A 46 -3.29 -7.97 3.54
CA ILE A 46 -3.76 -6.61 3.26
C ILE A 46 -3.50 -5.77 4.51
N PRO A 47 -2.61 -4.75 4.45
CA PRO A 47 -2.36 -3.88 5.59
C PRO A 47 -3.62 -3.16 6.03
N ASN A 48 -3.84 -3.12 7.35
CA ASN A 48 -4.92 -2.33 7.92
C ASN A 48 -4.44 -0.88 8.20
N LYS A 49 -5.33 -0.04 8.70
CA LYS A 49 -5.01 1.38 9.00
C LYS A 49 -3.92 1.54 10.05
N GLU A 50 -3.87 0.66 11.05
CA GLU A 50 -2.86 0.68 12.10
C GLU A 50 -1.48 0.32 11.55
N ASP A 51 -1.38 -0.75 10.75
CA ASP A 51 -0.17 -1.16 10.06
C ASP A 51 0.39 0.00 9.22
N ILE A 52 -0.47 0.66 8.43
CA ILE A 52 -0.10 1.79 7.57
C ILE A 52 0.38 2.98 8.40
N ASN A 53 -0.36 3.37 9.44
CA ASN A 53 0.01 4.51 10.27
C ASN A 53 1.33 4.27 11.01
N ARG A 54 1.52 3.06 11.55
CA ARG A 54 2.77 2.67 12.22
C ARG A 54 3.93 2.67 11.25
N GLY A 55 3.76 2.09 10.07
CA GLY A 55 4.76 2.10 9.02
C GLY A 55 5.13 3.50 8.56
N LEU A 56 4.15 4.37 8.29
CA LEU A 56 4.40 5.76 7.92
C LEU A 56 5.18 6.52 8.99
N SER A 57 4.86 6.30 10.27
CA SER A 57 5.61 6.91 11.38
C SER A 57 7.09 6.48 11.36
N LEU A 58 7.36 5.18 11.26
CA LEU A 58 8.72 4.63 11.18
C LEU A 58 9.46 5.15 9.93
N PHE A 59 8.78 5.19 8.79
CA PHE A 59 9.33 5.68 7.53
C PHE A 59 9.70 7.16 7.62
N LYS A 60 8.81 8.02 8.11
CA LYS A 60 9.07 9.46 8.29
C LYS A 60 10.30 9.70 9.17
N ASN A 61 10.42 8.96 10.28
CA ASN A 61 11.58 9.05 11.15
C ASN A 61 12.87 8.63 10.44
N SER A 62 12.84 7.52 9.68
CA SER A 62 14.01 7.06 8.91
C SER A 62 14.48 8.06 7.85
N ILE A 63 13.56 8.78 7.21
CA ILE A 63 13.88 9.82 6.22
C ILE A 63 14.51 11.04 6.89
N ILE A 64 14.01 11.45 8.07
CA ILE A 64 14.57 12.58 8.82
C ILE A 64 15.98 12.26 9.33
N GLU A 65 16.21 11.03 9.77
CA GLU A 65 17.52 10.56 10.25
C GLU A 65 18.53 10.34 9.13
N SER A 66 18.06 10.02 7.93
CA SER A 66 18.91 9.89 6.76
C SER A 66 19.38 11.27 6.25
N ASP A 67 20.64 11.40 5.87
CA ASP A 67 21.18 12.63 5.23
C ASP A 67 20.75 12.76 3.75
N TYR A 68 19.58 12.23 3.38
CA TYR A 68 19.03 12.42 2.05
C TYR A 68 18.52 13.86 1.87
N PHE A 69 18.47 14.30 0.61
CA PHE A 69 18.05 15.63 0.16
C PHE A 69 16.73 16.15 0.78
N PHE A 70 15.89 15.26 1.29
CA PHE A 70 14.56 15.56 1.81
C PHE A 70 14.51 15.82 3.32
N LYS A 71 15.65 15.76 4.03
CA LYS A 71 15.75 16.15 5.45
C LYS A 71 15.19 17.55 5.70
N ASP A 72 15.42 18.47 4.77
CA ASP A 72 14.96 19.86 4.85
C ASP A 72 13.52 20.06 4.34
N SER A 73 12.86 19.00 3.85
CA SER A 73 11.50 19.07 3.29
C SER A 73 10.71 17.77 3.53
N PRO A 74 10.48 17.37 4.80
CA PRO A 74 9.76 16.13 5.14
C PRO A 74 8.31 16.14 4.64
N ASP A 75 7.72 17.33 4.44
CA ASP A 75 6.37 17.52 3.92
C ASP A 75 6.20 16.98 2.49
N ILE A 76 7.29 16.78 1.74
CA ILE A 76 7.23 16.19 0.41
C ILE A 76 6.57 14.80 0.46
N LEU A 77 6.77 14.08 1.56
CA LEU A 77 6.18 12.76 1.77
C LEU A 77 4.66 12.81 1.77
N ASP A 78 4.02 13.94 2.05
CA ASP A 78 2.57 14.04 2.00
C ASP A 78 2.06 14.28 0.56
N SER A 79 2.89 14.86 -0.31
CA SER A 79 2.57 15.10 -1.72
C SER A 79 2.84 13.92 -2.67
N VAL A 80 3.69 12.96 -2.29
CA VAL A 80 4.04 11.83 -3.16
C VAL A 80 2.93 10.78 -3.25
N TYR A 81 2.90 10.08 -4.38
CA TYR A 81 2.14 8.87 -4.57
C TYR A 81 2.71 7.73 -3.71
N LYS A 82 1.85 6.97 -3.05
CA LYS A 82 2.22 5.89 -2.12
C LYS A 82 1.53 4.58 -2.48
N GLN A 83 2.26 3.49 -2.45
CA GLN A 83 1.70 2.15 -2.53
C GLN A 83 2.10 1.37 -1.28
N TYR A 84 1.12 0.72 -0.67
CA TYR A 84 1.30 -0.12 0.51
C TYR A 84 1.11 -1.58 0.13
N PHE A 85 2.07 -2.43 0.51
CA PHE A 85 2.01 -3.86 0.27
C PHE A 85 2.47 -4.64 1.50
N GLY A 86 1.64 -5.56 1.98
CA GLY A 86 1.92 -6.34 3.19
C GLY A 86 2.33 -7.77 2.87
N TYR A 87 3.40 -8.25 3.50
CA TYR A 87 3.79 -9.66 3.46
C TYR A 87 4.45 -10.12 4.76
N PHE A 88 4.60 -11.43 4.92
CA PHE A 88 5.30 -12.05 6.04
C PHE A 88 6.66 -12.59 5.59
N GLU A 89 7.70 -12.28 6.37
CA GLU A 89 9.04 -12.83 6.23
C GLU A 89 9.47 -13.40 7.58
N GLU A 90 9.77 -14.69 7.65
CA GLU A 90 10.14 -15.36 8.92
C GLU A 90 9.13 -15.12 10.07
N GLN A 91 7.84 -15.15 9.77
CA GLN A 91 6.72 -14.82 10.69
C GLN A 91 6.59 -13.35 11.10
N ASP A 92 7.53 -12.48 10.74
CA ASP A 92 7.40 -11.05 10.98
C ASP A 92 6.52 -10.40 9.93
N LYS A 93 5.72 -9.43 10.36
CA LYS A 93 4.89 -8.59 9.51
C LYS A 93 5.73 -7.51 8.85
N ILE A 94 5.87 -7.58 7.52
CA ILE A 94 6.57 -6.59 6.71
C ILE A 94 5.58 -5.73 5.94
N LEU A 95 5.73 -4.41 6.08
CA LEU A 95 5.05 -3.42 5.25
C LEU A 95 6.05 -2.81 4.28
N LEU A 96 5.83 -3.02 2.99
CA LEU A 96 6.49 -2.30 1.93
C LEU A 96 5.72 -1.00 1.66
N ILE A 97 6.41 0.13 1.79
CA ILE A 97 5.92 1.45 1.37
C ILE A 97 6.73 1.88 0.15
N ASN A 98 6.03 2.05 -0.97
CA ASN A 98 6.60 2.49 -2.24
C ASN A 98 6.15 3.93 -2.50
N CYS A 99 7.07 4.86 -2.73
CA CYS A 99 6.77 6.26 -2.95
C CYS A 99 7.30 6.75 -4.29
N LEU A 100 6.48 7.51 -5.02
CA LEU A 100 6.79 8.08 -6.34
C LEU A 100 6.37 9.55 -6.33
N CYS A 101 7.25 10.48 -6.71
CA CYS A 101 6.84 11.89 -6.83
C CYS A 101 5.82 12.09 -7.96
N GLU A 102 5.98 11.39 -9.07
CA GLU A 102 5.13 11.56 -10.25
C GLU A 102 4.77 10.22 -10.89
N LEU A 103 3.57 10.13 -11.47
CA LEU A 103 3.13 8.98 -12.27
C LEU A 103 3.22 9.23 -13.79
N TRP A 104 3.51 10.47 -14.20
CA TRP A 104 3.29 10.94 -15.58
C TRP A 104 4.35 10.48 -16.58
N ASP A 105 5.57 10.20 -16.11
CA ASP A 105 6.63 9.64 -16.95
C ASP A 105 6.35 8.20 -17.39
N PHE A 106 5.32 7.56 -16.82
CA PHE A 106 4.96 6.17 -17.10
C PHE A 106 3.44 6.05 -17.31
N PRO A 107 2.92 6.21 -18.55
CA PRO A 107 1.48 6.16 -18.84
C PRO A 107 0.80 4.87 -18.35
N GLU A 108 1.53 3.77 -18.36
CA GLU A 108 1.11 2.47 -17.84
C GLU A 108 0.99 2.50 -16.31
N ALA A 109 1.91 3.17 -15.61
CA ALA A 109 1.86 3.33 -14.16
C ALA A 109 0.58 4.03 -13.71
N LYS A 110 0.07 5.03 -14.43
CA LYS A 110 -1.18 5.72 -14.05
C LYS A 110 -2.38 4.77 -14.01
N ASN A 111 -2.45 3.82 -14.94
CA ASN A 111 -3.52 2.83 -14.99
C ASN A 111 -3.29 1.68 -13.99
N GLU A 112 -2.03 1.35 -13.73
CA GLU A 112 -1.65 0.19 -12.92
C GLU A 112 -1.40 0.50 -11.44
N PHE A 113 -1.20 1.78 -11.07
CA PHE A 113 -0.83 2.25 -9.73
C PHE A 113 -1.72 1.70 -8.61
N ASN A 114 -3.02 1.55 -8.88
CA ASN A 114 -3.98 1.06 -7.88
C ASN A 114 -4.07 -0.47 -7.81
N SER A 115 -3.33 -1.18 -8.66
CA SER A 115 -3.50 -2.62 -8.89
C SER A 115 -2.21 -3.43 -8.81
N LYS A 116 -1.06 -2.81 -9.09
CA LYS A 116 0.25 -3.46 -9.09
C LYS A 116 1.29 -2.53 -8.51
N LEU A 117 2.33 -3.11 -7.93
CA LEU A 117 3.48 -2.35 -7.45
C LEU A 117 4.23 -1.77 -8.66
N VAL A 118 4.42 -0.46 -8.68
CA VAL A 118 5.13 0.25 -9.75
C VAL A 118 6.56 0.47 -9.27
N ILE A 119 7.50 -0.21 -9.92
CA ILE A 119 8.92 -0.12 -9.60
C ILE A 119 9.61 0.47 -10.85
N PRO A 120 10.12 1.70 -10.80
CA PRO A 120 10.92 2.26 -11.87
C PRO A 120 12.28 1.54 -11.94
N ASP A 121 12.76 1.25 -13.15
CA ASP A 121 14.01 0.51 -13.38
C ASP A 121 15.25 1.34 -13.02
N ASP A 122 15.19 2.65 -13.16
CA ASP A 122 16.28 3.61 -12.89
C ASP A 122 16.11 4.37 -11.57
N GLY A 123 15.12 4.00 -10.76
CA GLY A 123 14.74 4.77 -9.58
C GLY A 123 14.07 6.12 -9.89
N GLY A 124 14.00 6.60 -11.14
CA GLY A 124 13.40 7.88 -11.49
C GLY A 124 13.99 9.10 -10.73
N ILE A 125 13.31 10.24 -10.85
CA ILE A 125 13.76 11.52 -10.25
C ILE A 125 13.55 11.54 -8.72
N CYS A 126 12.52 10.84 -8.25
CA CYS A 126 12.15 10.81 -6.84
C CYS A 126 11.37 9.52 -6.55
N TYR A 127 12.10 8.57 -5.98
CA TYR A 127 11.59 7.26 -5.64
C TYR A 127 12.13 6.79 -4.30
N PHE A 128 11.22 6.26 -3.49
CA PHE A 128 11.59 5.66 -2.21
C PHE A 128 10.91 4.32 -2.08
N ARG A 129 11.64 3.37 -1.49
CA ARG A 129 11.07 2.12 -1.07
C ARG A 129 11.54 1.81 0.33
N ALA A 130 10.60 1.71 1.26
CA ALA A 130 10.88 1.29 2.61
C ALA A 130 10.32 -0.11 2.84
N TYR A 131 11.16 -1.01 3.33
CA TYR A 131 10.75 -2.29 3.90
C TYR A 131 10.73 -2.14 5.42
N ILE A 132 9.53 -2.20 5.99
CA ILE A 132 9.32 -1.91 7.40
C ILE A 132 8.90 -3.18 8.11
N ASN A 133 9.75 -3.66 9.00
CA ASN A 133 9.36 -4.74 9.89
C ASN A 133 8.56 -4.14 11.04
N LEU A 134 7.24 -4.34 11.02
CA LEU A 134 6.32 -3.76 11.98
C LEU A 134 6.49 -4.39 13.37
N ASP A 135 6.91 -5.64 13.48
CA ASP A 135 7.07 -6.30 14.77
C ASP A 135 8.37 -5.88 15.46
N LYS A 136 9.45 -5.72 14.69
CA LYS A 136 10.78 -5.32 15.17
C LYS A 136 11.04 -3.82 15.16
N ASN A 137 10.13 -3.02 14.59
CA ASN A 137 10.30 -1.56 14.37
C ASN A 137 11.60 -1.20 13.61
N THR A 138 11.97 -2.00 12.61
CA THR A 138 13.15 -1.72 11.78
C THR A 138 12.72 -1.26 10.39
N VAL A 139 13.54 -0.39 9.79
CA VAL A 139 13.30 0.17 8.47
C VAL A 139 14.53 -0.06 7.62
N ASN A 140 14.34 -0.68 6.45
CA ASN A 140 15.34 -0.70 5.39
C ASN A 140 14.85 0.20 4.26
N LEU A 141 15.53 1.34 4.08
CA LEU A 141 15.15 2.40 3.17
C LEU A 141 16.06 2.40 1.94
N ILE A 142 15.44 2.36 0.76
CA ILE A 142 16.05 2.52 -0.56
C ILE A 142 15.59 3.86 -1.14
N VAL A 143 16.53 4.64 -1.67
CA VAL A 143 16.25 5.94 -2.31
C VAL A 143 16.88 5.95 -3.70
N ASN A 144 16.10 6.30 -4.72
CA ASN A 144 16.56 6.48 -6.10
C ASN A 144 17.38 5.32 -6.70
N GLY A 145 17.04 4.07 -6.37
CA GLY A 145 17.57 2.89 -7.07
C GLY A 145 18.98 2.41 -6.67
N GLU A 146 19.57 2.94 -5.59
CA GLU A 146 20.80 2.40 -4.97
C GLU A 146 20.52 1.36 -3.88
#